data_AF-A0A7S1RA85-F1
#
_entry.id   AF-A0A7S1RA85-F1
#
_cell.length_a   1.000
_cell.length_b   1.000
_cell.length_c   1.000
_cell.angle_alpha   90.00
_cell.angle_beta   90.00
_cell.angle_gamma   90.00
#
_symmetry.space_group_name_H-M   'P 1'
#
loop_
_entity.id
_entity.type
_entity.pdbx_description
1 polymer ?
#
loop_
_entity_poly.entity_id
_entity_poly.type
_entity_poly.pdbx_seq_one_letter_code
_entity_poly.pdbx_strand_id
1 'polypeptide(L)'
;KTFGREQDHRLNTGERDQVVQALENGWLDKFSFGHEQAGAKRSMGVRQFRGKIFTADTAAQLNEVYPPHWNAGKTPQHPTLTDLKNHRTAELRQSTDILRDQWEAKNPMTIPQPPVIQDFSVSDPPMTHIS
;
A
#
# COMPACT_ATOMS: atom_id res chain seq x y z
N LYS A 1 -6.44 -42.19 9.94
CA LYS A 1 -5.09 -41.58 9.92
C LYS A 1 -4.65 -41.03 11.28
N THR A 2 -5.57 -40.57 12.13
CA THR A 2 -5.24 -40.03 13.47
C THR A 2 -5.14 -41.08 14.58
N PHE A 3 -5.95 -42.15 14.53
CA PHE A 3 -6.02 -43.15 15.62
C PHE A 3 -5.39 -44.51 15.29
N GLY A 4 -5.11 -44.80 14.01
CA GLY A 4 -4.44 -46.04 13.59
C GLY A 4 -2.94 -45.80 13.49
N ARG A 5 -2.16 -46.45 14.36
CA ARG A 5 -0.70 -46.28 14.41
C ARG A 5 -0.01 -46.94 13.21
N GLU A 6 -0.55 -48.06 12.75
CA GLU A 6 0.05 -48.90 11.71
C GLU A 6 -0.41 -48.54 10.29
N GLN A 7 -1.33 -47.57 10.14
CA GLN A 7 -1.84 -47.08 8.85
C GLN A 7 -2.41 -48.17 7.92
N ASP A 8 -2.83 -49.31 8.45
CA ASP A 8 -3.31 -50.49 7.72
C ASP A 8 -4.80 -50.45 7.35
N HIS A 9 -5.43 -49.25 7.44
CA HIS A 9 -6.86 -49.02 7.23
C HIS A 9 -7.81 -49.83 8.14
N ARG A 10 -7.27 -50.55 9.13
CA ARG A 10 -8.03 -51.28 10.14
C ARG A 10 -7.70 -50.70 11.52
N LEU A 11 -8.56 -50.98 12.49
CA LEU A 11 -8.34 -50.55 13.87
C LEU A 11 -8.31 -51.81 14.73
N ASN A 12 -7.22 -51.97 15.48
CA ASN A 12 -7.12 -53.00 16.51
C ASN A 12 -8.03 -52.66 17.71
N THR A 13 -8.34 -53.63 18.55
CA THR A 13 -9.25 -53.51 19.69
C THR A 13 -8.90 -52.31 20.60
N GLY A 14 -7.61 -52.14 20.94
CA GLY A 14 -7.18 -51.01 21.78
C GLY A 14 -7.29 -49.64 21.10
N GLU A 15 -7.12 -49.57 19.78
CA GLU A 15 -7.30 -48.31 19.03
C GLU A 15 -8.78 -47.97 18.90
N ARG A 16 -9.66 -48.98 18.82
CA ARG A 16 -11.11 -48.76 18.85
C ARG A 16 -11.55 -48.17 20.19
N ASP A 17 -11.04 -48.67 21.30
CA ASP A 17 -11.38 -48.14 22.63
C ASP A 17 -10.94 -46.67 22.76
N GLN A 18 -9.76 -46.32 22.24
CA GLN A 18 -9.29 -44.93 22.18
C GLN A 18 -10.19 -44.05 21.31
N VAL A 19 -10.68 -44.56 20.18
CA VAL A 19 -11.63 -43.83 19.32
C VAL A 19 -12.95 -43.62 20.06
N VAL A 20 -13.48 -44.63 20.74
CA VAL A 20 -14.74 -44.53 21.50
C VAL A 20 -14.59 -43.48 22.60
N GLN A 21 -13.53 -43.55 23.41
CA GLN A 21 -13.26 -42.55 24.44
C GLN A 21 -13.09 -41.14 23.87
N ALA A 22 -12.41 -41.00 22.72
CA ALA A 22 -12.25 -39.70 22.08
C ALA A 22 -13.60 -39.14 21.60
N LEU A 23 -14.45 -39.98 21.02
CA LEU A 23 -15.79 -39.58 20.57
C LEU A 23 -16.68 -39.15 21.75
N GLU A 24 -16.65 -39.89 22.85
CA GLU A 24 -17.38 -39.54 24.09
C GLU A 24 -16.86 -38.24 24.70
N ASN A 25 -15.56 -37.98 24.62
CA ASN A 25 -14.92 -36.75 25.10
C ASN A 25 -15.06 -35.56 24.14
N GLY A 26 -16.02 -35.58 23.21
CA GLY A 26 -16.30 -34.44 22.32
C GLY A 26 -15.22 -34.20 21.26
N TRP A 27 -14.49 -35.23 20.81
CA TRP A 27 -13.50 -35.08 19.74
C TRP A 27 -14.10 -34.48 18.45
N LEU A 28 -15.37 -34.79 18.17
CA LEU A 28 -16.08 -34.27 17.00
C LEU A 28 -16.35 -32.76 17.09
N ASP A 29 -16.36 -32.16 18.28
CA ASP A 29 -16.62 -30.72 18.45
C ASP A 29 -15.50 -29.85 17.85
N LYS A 30 -14.32 -30.44 17.61
CA LYS A 30 -13.20 -29.78 16.92
C LYS A 30 -13.41 -29.69 15.40
N PHE A 31 -14.39 -30.41 14.87
CA PHE A 31 -14.63 -30.52 13.44
C PHE A 31 -16.06 -30.09 13.12
N SER A 32 -16.19 -29.24 12.10
CA SER A 32 -17.50 -28.83 11.61
C SER A 32 -17.85 -29.59 10.34
N PHE A 33 -18.98 -30.31 10.35
CA PHE A 33 -19.46 -31.11 9.23
C PHE A 33 -20.69 -30.45 8.58
N GLY A 34 -21.03 -30.83 7.34
CA GLY A 34 -22.28 -30.38 6.68
C GLY A 34 -22.20 -29.07 5.91
N HIS A 35 -21.01 -28.46 5.80
CA HIS A 35 -20.81 -27.23 4.98
C HIS A 35 -21.08 -27.46 3.48
N GLU A 36 -21.01 -28.70 3.02
CA GLU A 36 -21.26 -29.07 1.62
C GLU A 36 -22.75 -29.34 1.32
N GLN A 37 -23.57 -29.59 2.36
CA GLN A 37 -24.97 -30.03 2.19
C GLN A 37 -25.96 -28.87 2.00
N ALA A 38 -25.51 -27.63 2.25
CA ALA A 38 -26.32 -26.44 2.01
C ALA A 38 -26.17 -25.97 0.54
N GLY A 39 -26.99 -26.56 -0.33
CA GLY A 39 -27.21 -26.08 -1.69
C GLY A 39 -27.75 -24.64 -1.79
N ALA A 40 -27.76 -24.15 -3.03
CA ALA A 40 -27.92 -22.78 -3.52
C ALA A 40 -26.65 -21.90 -3.37
N LYS A 41 -26.09 -21.50 -4.53
CA LYS A 41 -24.94 -20.58 -4.68
C LYS A 41 -25.07 -19.38 -3.74
N ARG A 42 -24.47 -19.44 -2.56
CA ARG A 42 -24.30 -18.26 -1.71
C ARG A 42 -23.32 -17.33 -2.41
N SER A 43 -23.52 -16.02 -2.28
CA SER A 43 -22.63 -15.01 -2.85
C SER A 43 -21.18 -15.19 -2.39
N MET A 44 -20.99 -15.72 -1.17
CA MET A 44 -19.70 -16.05 -0.59
C MET A 44 -19.76 -17.41 0.12
N GLY A 45 -18.72 -18.23 -0.05
CA GLY A 45 -18.59 -19.51 0.65
C GLY A 45 -18.36 -19.30 2.15
N VAL A 46 -18.77 -20.29 2.96
CA VAL A 46 -18.51 -20.29 4.41
C VAL A 46 -17.00 -20.40 4.63
N ARG A 47 -16.43 -19.50 5.43
CA ARG A 47 -14.99 -19.48 5.74
C ARG A 47 -14.79 -19.38 7.24
N GLN A 48 -13.72 -19.95 7.76
CA GLN A 48 -13.35 -19.80 9.15
C GLN A 48 -12.11 -18.90 9.25
N PHE A 49 -12.19 -17.81 10.03
CA PHE A 49 -11.05 -16.94 10.33
C PHE A 49 -10.91 -16.78 11.85
N ARG A 50 -9.72 -17.11 12.38
CA ARG A 50 -9.37 -17.05 13.83
C ARG A 50 -10.44 -17.64 14.76
N GLY A 51 -11.01 -18.79 14.39
CA GLY A 51 -12.01 -19.48 15.20
C GLY A 51 -13.46 -18.99 15.03
N LYS A 52 -13.71 -17.89 14.30
CA LYS A 52 -15.07 -17.46 13.94
C LYS A 52 -15.47 -17.97 12.56
N ILE A 53 -16.71 -18.41 12.43
CA ILE A 53 -17.31 -18.86 11.15
C ILE A 53 -17.96 -17.64 10.49
N PHE A 54 -17.54 -17.37 9.25
CA PHE A 54 -18.05 -16.31 8.40
C PHE A 54 -19.00 -16.88 7.36
N THR A 55 -20.20 -16.31 7.36
CA THR A 55 -21.28 -16.53 6.41
C THR A 55 -21.64 -15.20 5.75
N ALA A 56 -22.52 -15.22 4.74
CA ALA A 56 -23.00 -13.99 4.09
C ALA A 56 -23.63 -13.01 5.10
N ASP A 57 -24.32 -13.52 6.12
CA ASP A 57 -25.02 -12.73 7.14
C ASP A 57 -24.08 -12.13 8.19
N THR A 58 -22.91 -12.76 8.40
CA THR A 58 -21.91 -12.35 9.40
C THR A 58 -20.72 -11.63 8.80
N ALA A 59 -20.73 -11.33 7.49
CA ALA A 59 -19.62 -10.69 6.79
C ALA A 59 -19.22 -9.32 7.40
N ALA A 60 -20.17 -8.58 7.97
CA ALA A 60 -19.91 -7.31 8.64
C ALA A 60 -19.07 -7.44 9.93
N GLN A 61 -19.06 -8.63 10.56
CA GLN A 61 -18.34 -8.90 11.81
C GLN A 61 -16.84 -9.19 11.59
N LEU A 62 -16.35 -9.11 10.35
CA LEU A 62 -14.94 -9.38 10.03
C LEU A 62 -13.99 -8.40 10.72
N ASN A 63 -14.47 -7.17 10.95
CA ASN A 63 -13.75 -6.12 11.66
C ASN A 63 -13.52 -6.44 13.15
N GLU A 64 -14.23 -7.41 13.73
CA GLU A 64 -14.00 -7.85 15.12
C GLU A 64 -12.81 -8.81 15.23
N VAL A 65 -12.45 -9.48 14.13
CA VAL A 65 -11.41 -10.53 14.12
C VAL A 65 -10.03 -9.95 13.84
N TYR A 66 -9.99 -8.87 13.08
CA TYR A 66 -8.78 -8.16 12.73
C TYR A 66 -8.80 -6.78 13.38
N PRO A 67 -7.77 -6.43 14.18
CA PRO A 67 -7.64 -5.04 14.60
C PRO A 67 -7.54 -4.16 13.35
N PRO A 68 -8.08 -2.93 13.40
CA PRO A 68 -7.94 -2.00 12.29
C PRO A 68 -6.45 -1.86 11.96
N HIS A 69 -6.12 -1.95 10.67
CA HIS A 69 -4.75 -1.75 10.21
C HIS A 69 -4.26 -0.37 10.67
N TRP A 70 -2.95 -0.20 10.87
CA TRP A 70 -2.37 1.01 11.46
C TRP A 70 -2.71 2.31 10.68
N ASN A 71 -3.12 2.20 9.41
CA ASN A 71 -3.53 3.30 8.56
C ASN A 71 -5.06 3.42 8.35
N ALA A 72 -5.88 2.62 9.03
CA ALA A 72 -7.33 2.58 8.81
C ALA A 72 -8.01 3.92 9.14
N GLY A 73 -7.45 4.71 10.06
CA GLY A 73 -7.93 6.05 10.39
C GLY A 73 -7.35 7.17 9.51
N LYS A 74 -6.45 6.87 8.57
CA LYS A 74 -5.85 7.88 7.70
C LYS A 74 -6.80 8.20 6.56
N THR A 75 -7.34 9.42 6.54
CA THR A 75 -8.11 9.92 5.40
C THR A 75 -7.18 10.14 4.21
N PRO A 76 -7.51 9.64 3.01
CA PRO A 76 -6.72 9.92 1.81
C PRO A 76 -6.73 11.42 1.51
N GLN A 77 -5.60 11.95 1.03
CA GLN A 77 -5.48 13.37 0.66
C GLN A 77 -6.40 13.75 -0.50
N HIS A 78 -6.68 12.81 -1.39
CA HIS A 78 -7.57 12.99 -2.53
C HIS A 78 -8.76 12.04 -2.41
N PRO A 79 -10.01 12.54 -2.55
CA PRO A 79 -11.21 11.73 -2.38
C PRO A 79 -11.43 10.78 -3.57
N THR A 80 -10.95 11.15 -4.77
CA THR A 80 -11.06 10.31 -5.97
C THR A 80 -9.71 10.11 -6.63
N LEU A 81 -9.61 9.02 -7.42
CA LEU A 81 -8.43 8.73 -8.23
C LEU A 81 -8.20 9.79 -9.33
N THR A 82 -9.28 10.41 -9.82
CA THR A 82 -9.21 11.51 -10.79
C THR A 82 -8.55 12.74 -10.17
N ASP A 83 -8.94 13.11 -8.95
CA ASP A 83 -8.35 14.27 -8.25
C ASP A 83 -6.85 14.06 -7.99
N LEU A 84 -6.47 12.85 -7.57
CA LEU A 84 -5.07 12.47 -7.39
C LEU A 84 -4.28 12.57 -8.71
N LYS A 85 -4.86 12.15 -9.83
CA LYS A 85 -4.20 12.29 -11.14
C LYS A 85 -4.05 13.75 -11.53
N ASN A 86 -5.09 14.56 -11.39
CA ASN A 86 -5.06 15.98 -11.70
C ASN A 86 -4.02 16.71 -10.85
N HIS A 87 -3.96 16.40 -9.55
CA HIS A 87 -2.97 16.95 -8.63
C HIS A 87 -1.55 16.62 -9.07
N ARG A 88 -1.23 15.35 -9.33
CA ARG A 88 0.10 14.96 -9.83
C ARG A 88 0.48 15.67 -11.13
N THR A 89 -0.50 15.84 -12.03
CA THR A 89 -0.26 16.51 -13.30
C THR A 89 0.03 18.01 -13.09
N ALA A 90 -0.67 18.65 -12.15
CA ALA A 90 -0.42 20.02 -11.75
C ALA A 90 0.94 20.19 -11.06
N GLU A 91 1.29 19.31 -10.11
CA GLU A 91 2.60 19.31 -9.44
C GLU A 91 3.75 19.17 -10.44
N LEU A 92 3.60 18.28 -11.44
CA LEU A 92 4.62 18.11 -12.47
C LEU A 92 4.82 19.39 -13.29
N ARG A 93 3.73 20.05 -13.71
CA ARG A 93 3.80 21.32 -14.43
C ARG A 93 4.46 22.40 -13.58
N GLN A 94 4.00 22.57 -12.34
CA GLN A 94 4.53 23.54 -11.40
C GLN A 94 6.04 23.31 -11.14
N SER A 95 6.48 22.07 -10.99
CA SER A 95 7.90 21.75 -10.80
C SER A 95 8.76 22.15 -12.01
N THR A 96 8.21 22.03 -13.22
CA THR A 96 8.88 22.41 -14.46
C THR A 96 9.00 23.93 -14.57
N ASP A 97 7.92 24.65 -14.26
CA ASP A 97 7.89 26.12 -14.26
C ASP A 97 8.89 26.68 -13.24
N ILE A 98 8.93 26.12 -12.02
CA ILE A 98 9.91 26.52 -11.00
C ILE A 98 11.35 26.33 -11.49
N LEU A 99 11.66 25.21 -12.15
CA LEU A 99 13.00 24.96 -12.68
C LEU A 99 13.36 25.93 -13.82
N ARG A 100 12.40 26.24 -14.69
CA ARG A 100 12.57 27.25 -15.75
C ARG A 100 12.86 28.61 -15.15
N ASP A 101 12.04 29.06 -14.20
CA ASP A 101 12.17 30.38 -13.58
C ASP A 101 13.51 30.50 -12.82
N GLN A 102 13.95 29.43 -12.15
CA GLN A 102 15.28 29.38 -11.53
C GLN A 102 16.43 29.43 -12.54
N TRP A 103 16.25 28.85 -13.73
CA TRP A 103 17.23 28.91 -14.80
C TRP A 103 17.29 30.30 -15.43
N GLU A 104 16.14 30.92 -15.72
CA GLU A 104 16.04 32.28 -16.26
C GLU A 104 16.63 33.32 -15.31
N ALA A 105 16.40 33.18 -14.00
CA ALA A 105 16.99 34.05 -12.99
C ALA A 105 18.53 34.00 -12.97
N LYS A 106 19.13 32.85 -13.33
CA LYS A 106 20.59 32.67 -13.39
C LYS A 106 21.18 33.02 -14.77
N ASN A 107 20.37 32.97 -15.82
CA ASN A 107 20.79 33.13 -17.20
C ASN A 107 19.97 34.27 -17.85
N PRO A 108 20.30 35.53 -17.54
CA PRO A 108 19.59 36.66 -18.12
C PRO A 108 19.74 36.66 -19.64
N MET A 109 18.61 36.82 -20.34
CA MET A 109 18.55 36.82 -21.82
C MET A 109 19.37 37.93 -22.48
N THR A 110 19.66 39.00 -21.75
CA THR A 110 20.46 40.11 -22.24
C THR A 110 21.62 40.33 -21.28
N ILE A 111 22.80 39.92 -21.72
CA ILE A 111 24.05 40.28 -21.05
C ILE A 111 24.39 41.70 -21.53
N PRO A 112 24.53 42.69 -20.64
CA PRO A 112 24.99 44.01 -21.05
C PRO A 112 26.36 43.86 -21.70
N GLN A 113 26.49 44.33 -22.94
CA GLN A 113 27.78 44.31 -23.62
C GLN A 113 28.75 45.19 -22.82
N PRO A 114 29.99 44.73 -22.57
CA PRO A 114 31.00 45.61 -21.99
C PRO A 114 31.15 46.83 -22.89
N PRO A 115 31.41 48.02 -22.32
CA PRO A 115 31.66 49.21 -23.14
C PRO A 115 32.80 48.91 -24.10
N VAL A 116 32.64 49.32 -25.36
CA VAL A 116 33.69 49.17 -26.37
C VAL A 116 34.86 50.06 -25.94
N ILE A 117 35.91 49.43 -25.41
CA ILE A 117 37.18 50.09 -25.15
C ILE A 117 37.90 50.15 -26.50
N GLN A 118 38.11 51.35 -27.04
CA GLN A 118 38.96 51.53 -28.21
C GLN A 118 40.39 51.19 -27.80
N ASP A 119 41.10 50.40 -28.62
CA ASP A 119 42.54 50.23 -28.45
C ASP A 119 43.17 51.63 -28.36
N PHE A 120 43.95 51.90 -27.30
CA PHE A 120 44.55 53.20 -26.94
C PHE A 120 43.68 54.22 -26.16
N SER A 121 42.49 53.87 -25.67
CA SER A 121 41.77 54.78 -24.76
C SER A 121 42.48 54.85 -23.40
N VAL A 122 42.95 56.03 -23.00
CA VAL A 122 43.54 56.30 -21.68
C VAL A 122 42.43 56.86 -20.78
N SER A 123 42.10 56.17 -19.68
CA SER A 123 41.03 56.61 -18.77
C SER A 123 41.37 57.94 -18.08
N ASP A 124 42.64 58.15 -17.77
CA ASP A 124 43.15 59.33 -17.06
C ASP A 124 44.44 59.81 -17.75
N PRO A 125 44.35 60.63 -18.81
CA PRO A 125 45.55 61.14 -19.46
C PRO A 125 46.31 62.07 -18.49
N PRO A 126 47.64 61.90 -18.35
CA PRO A 126 48.42 62.82 -17.54
C PRO A 126 48.32 64.25 -18.12
N MET A 127 48.06 65.25 -17.29
CA MET A 127 48.07 66.66 -17.72
C MET A 127 49.44 67.02 -18.30
N THR A 128 49.52 67.26 -19.60
CA THR A 128 50.78 67.56 -20.30
C THR A 128 51.08 69.05 -20.45
N HIS A 129 50.26 69.94 -19.90
CA HIS A 129 50.54 71.38 -19.92
C HIS A 129 50.30 72.02 -18.55
N ILE A 130 51.27 72.83 -18.13
CA ILE A 130 51.20 73.75 -16.99
C ILE A 130 50.99 75.15 -17.60
N SER A 131 50.08 75.92 -17.02
CA SER A 131 49.78 77.31 -17.38
C SER A 131 50.96 78.26 -17.18
#